data_AF-A0A975C703-F1
#
_entry.id   AF-A0A975C703-F1
#
_cell.length_a   1.000
_cell.length_b   1.000
_cell.length_c   1.000
_cell.angle_alpha   90.00
_cell.angle_beta   90.00
_cell.angle_gamma   90.00
#
_symmetry.space_group_name_H-M   'P 1'
#
loop_
_entity.id
_entity.type
_entity.pdbx_description
1 polymer ?
#
loop_
_entity_poly.entity_id
_entity_poly.type
_entity_poly.pdbx_seq_one_letter_code
_entity_poly.pdbx_strand_id
1 'polypeptide(L)'
;MRKQRRAALLFTFILVVVVCTWFFLFREDEDLRLIGAFSFPLVSGAVSMGWLLRTTPNWSKTGNIFNRLLAFAVLLYFLANVTLIFLYFGEGSYPHLTHLLWLGSYAVFAWSLMYQLRLLNKTNRTYFFNIIIFMVVATSLSIHFLVAPLLSEDSLGLMLLTLAYPVADLLIVFLAINVFYLSRDTPKRQMLLLVTIGFIVQIIADSMYAPLLSDG
;
A
#
# COMPACT_ATOMS: atom_id res chain seq x y z
N MET A 1 -1.91 -8.57 -24.62
CA MET A 1 -2.55 -8.10 -23.37
C MET A 1 -3.17 -9.22 -22.51
N ARG A 2 -3.99 -10.16 -23.04
CA ARG A 2 -4.60 -11.25 -22.23
C ARG A 2 -3.59 -12.15 -21.48
N LYS A 3 -2.44 -12.50 -22.11
CA LYS A 3 -1.40 -13.35 -21.51
C LYS A 3 -0.70 -12.68 -20.31
N GLN A 4 -0.35 -11.39 -20.44
CA GLN A 4 0.23 -10.61 -19.33
C GLN A 4 -0.75 -10.45 -18.16
N ARG A 5 -2.05 -10.27 -18.43
CA ARG A 5 -3.09 -10.17 -17.38
C ARG A 5 -3.22 -11.47 -16.57
N ARG A 6 -3.24 -12.62 -17.25
CA ARG A 6 -3.27 -13.93 -16.58
C ARG A 6 -2.01 -14.18 -15.76
N ALA A 7 -0.85 -13.83 -16.31
CA ALA A 7 0.41 -13.92 -15.58
C ALA A 7 0.41 -13.04 -14.32
N ALA A 8 -0.14 -11.82 -14.40
CA ALA A 8 -0.23 -10.94 -13.25
C ALA A 8 -1.15 -11.48 -12.15
N LEU A 9 -2.33 -11.96 -12.51
CA LEU A 9 -3.25 -12.61 -11.57
C LEU A 9 -2.65 -13.84 -10.90
N LEU A 10 -2.04 -14.72 -11.70
CA LEU A 10 -1.40 -15.93 -11.18
C LEU A 10 -0.25 -15.58 -10.25
N PHE A 11 0.59 -14.61 -10.63
CA PHE A 11 1.68 -14.15 -9.78
C PHE A 11 1.16 -13.56 -8.47
N THR A 12 0.16 -12.66 -8.49
CA THR A 12 -0.42 -12.10 -7.25
C THR A 12 -0.99 -13.20 -6.37
N PHE A 13 -1.73 -14.16 -6.94
CA PHE A 13 -2.29 -15.28 -6.20
C PHE A 13 -1.19 -16.16 -5.58
N ILE A 14 -0.19 -16.56 -6.37
CA ILE A 14 0.94 -17.38 -5.89
C ILE A 14 1.70 -16.62 -4.80
N LEU A 15 1.98 -15.33 -5.00
CA LEU A 15 2.69 -14.51 -4.04
C LEU A 15 1.94 -14.47 -2.70
N VAL A 16 0.63 -14.24 -2.71
CA VAL A 16 -0.20 -14.27 -1.49
C VAL A 16 -0.11 -15.62 -0.79
N VAL A 17 -0.28 -16.72 -1.53
CA VAL A 17 -0.20 -18.07 -0.95
C VAL A 17 1.18 -18.33 -0.35
N VAL A 18 2.26 -17.97 -1.04
CA VAL A 18 3.63 -18.15 -0.57
C VAL A 18 3.89 -17.31 0.68
N VAL A 19 3.48 -16.04 0.69
CA VAL A 19 3.62 -15.15 1.84
C VAL A 19 2.87 -15.73 3.04
N CYS A 20 1.57 -16.03 2.90
CA CYS A 20 0.78 -16.59 4.00
C CYS A 20 1.35 -17.91 4.52
N THR A 21 1.84 -18.78 3.62
CA THR A 21 2.43 -20.06 4.00
C THR A 21 3.76 -19.86 4.74
N TRP A 22 4.62 -18.94 4.28
CA TRP A 22 5.89 -18.62 4.93
C TRP A 22 5.67 -18.17 6.37
N PHE A 23 4.77 -17.19 6.58
CA PHE A 23 4.49 -16.68 7.92
C PHE A 23 3.78 -17.67 8.82
N PHE A 24 2.99 -18.59 8.27
CA PHE A 24 2.40 -19.67 9.05
C PHE A 24 3.45 -20.69 9.50
N LEU A 25 4.37 -21.09 8.61
CA LEU A 25 5.41 -22.08 8.91
C LEU A 25 6.49 -21.53 9.86
N PHE A 26 6.89 -20.28 9.68
CA PHE A 26 7.95 -19.64 10.46
C PHE A 26 7.40 -18.70 11.54
N ARG A 27 6.24 -19.04 12.10
CA ARG A 27 5.61 -18.22 13.16
C ARG A 27 6.48 -18.11 14.42
N GLU A 28 7.21 -19.19 14.73
CA GLU A 28 8.04 -19.33 15.94
C GLU A 28 9.49 -18.87 15.75
N ASP A 29 9.94 -18.68 14.50
CA ASP A 29 11.31 -18.28 14.17
C ASP A 29 11.33 -16.82 13.72
N GLU A 30 11.80 -15.94 14.61
CA GLU A 30 11.79 -14.49 14.40
C GLU A 30 12.69 -14.06 13.22
N ASP A 31 13.87 -14.65 13.09
CA ASP A 31 14.84 -14.31 12.05
C ASP A 31 14.29 -14.66 10.66
N LEU A 32 13.73 -15.87 10.50
CA LEU A 32 13.13 -16.29 9.24
C LEU A 32 11.88 -15.48 8.89
N ARG A 33 11.14 -15.02 9.90
CA ARG A 33 9.98 -14.15 9.74
C ARG A 33 10.38 -12.75 9.25
N LEU A 34 11.45 -12.17 9.79
CA LEU A 34 12.01 -10.88 9.35
C LEU A 34 12.57 -10.96 7.92
N ILE A 35 13.27 -12.04 7.57
CA ILE A 35 13.74 -12.28 6.21
C ILE A 35 12.57 -12.29 5.21
N GLY A 36 11.46 -12.94 5.57
CA GLY A 36 10.23 -12.92 4.78
C GLY A 36 9.66 -11.50 4.66
N ALA A 37 9.54 -10.78 5.78
CA ALA A 37 9.00 -9.43 5.84
C ALA A 37 9.78 -8.43 4.98
N PHE A 38 11.10 -8.61 4.83
CA PHE A 38 11.94 -7.74 4.01
C PHE A 38 11.97 -8.14 2.53
N SER A 39 12.02 -9.45 2.24
CA SER A 39 12.22 -9.96 0.88
C SER A 39 10.96 -9.89 0.02
N PHE A 40 9.78 -10.18 0.58
CA PHE A 40 8.54 -10.20 -0.19
C PHE A 40 8.11 -8.82 -0.73
N PRO A 41 8.19 -7.71 0.05
CA PRO A 41 7.93 -6.37 -0.47
C PRO A 41 8.92 -5.95 -1.58
N LEU A 42 10.18 -6.36 -1.49
CA LEU A 42 11.17 -6.08 -2.55
C LEU A 42 10.83 -6.79 -3.86
N VAL A 43 10.57 -8.09 -3.81
CA VAL A 43 10.26 -8.89 -5.01
C VAL A 43 8.96 -8.40 -5.63
N SER A 44 7.94 -8.17 -4.80
CA SER A 44 6.63 -7.69 -5.27
C SER A 44 6.71 -6.27 -5.82
N GLY A 45 7.47 -5.38 -5.20
CA GLY A 45 7.74 -4.01 -5.67
C GLY A 45 8.47 -4.00 -7.02
N ALA A 46 9.52 -4.80 -7.17
CA ALA A 46 10.28 -4.90 -8.42
C ALA A 46 9.42 -5.42 -9.58
N VAL A 47 8.62 -6.47 -9.34
CA VAL A 47 7.71 -7.03 -10.35
C VAL A 47 6.62 -6.02 -10.72
N SER A 48 6.01 -5.38 -9.71
CA SER A 48 4.96 -4.37 -9.91
C SER A 48 5.46 -3.17 -10.71
N MET A 49 6.66 -2.69 -10.40
CA MET A 49 7.33 -1.62 -11.14
C MET A 49 7.60 -2.04 -12.60
N GLY A 50 8.13 -3.24 -12.80
CA GLY A 50 8.38 -3.79 -14.13
C GLY A 50 7.11 -3.89 -14.98
N TRP A 51 5.96 -4.23 -14.39
CA TRP A 51 4.69 -4.20 -15.11
C TRP A 51 4.20 -2.80 -15.39
N LEU A 52 4.22 -1.90 -14.40
CA LEU A 52 3.75 -0.52 -14.56
C LEU A 52 4.49 0.19 -15.70
N LEU A 53 5.81 0.08 -15.75
CA LEU A 53 6.65 0.65 -16.80
C LEU A 53 6.31 0.10 -18.19
N ARG A 54 6.03 -1.20 -18.31
CA ARG A 54 5.65 -1.86 -19.57
C ARG A 54 4.23 -1.47 -20.03
N THR A 55 3.34 -1.08 -19.12
CA THR A 55 1.97 -0.62 -19.43
C THR A 55 1.84 0.85 -19.81
N THR A 56 2.96 1.57 -19.94
CA THR A 56 2.99 2.96 -20.44
C THR A 56 3.67 3.04 -21.82
N PRO A 57 2.99 2.72 -22.93
CA PRO A 57 3.63 2.70 -24.24
C PRO A 57 3.72 4.08 -24.91
N ASN A 58 3.19 5.16 -24.33
CA ASN A 58 3.28 6.51 -24.91
C ASN A 58 3.23 7.59 -23.84
N TRP A 59 4.40 8.13 -23.48
CA TRP A 59 4.57 9.17 -22.46
C TRP A 59 4.09 10.55 -22.93
N SER A 60 3.81 10.73 -24.23
CA SER A 60 3.48 12.03 -24.83
C SER A 60 1.99 12.34 -24.99
N LYS A 61 1.10 11.34 -24.94
CA LYS A 61 -0.36 11.57 -24.97
C LYS A 61 -0.88 11.61 -23.54
N THR A 62 -1.67 12.63 -23.22
CA THR A 62 -2.23 13.09 -21.94
C THR A 62 -2.95 12.03 -21.05
N GLY A 63 -2.86 10.73 -21.36
CA GLY A 63 -3.76 9.68 -20.89
C GLY A 63 -3.30 8.75 -19.77
N ASN A 64 -2.20 9.04 -19.05
CA ASN A 64 -1.78 8.13 -17.96
C ASN A 64 -1.03 8.78 -16.77
N ILE A 65 -1.45 9.97 -16.35
CA ILE A 65 -0.98 10.58 -15.08
C ILE A 65 -1.18 9.62 -13.90
N PHE A 66 -2.31 8.91 -13.83
CA PHE A 66 -2.57 7.87 -12.83
C PHE A 66 -1.46 6.81 -12.77
N ASN A 67 -1.13 6.18 -13.90
CA ASN A 67 -0.10 5.13 -13.93
C ASN A 67 1.29 5.66 -13.54
N ARG A 68 1.60 6.91 -13.87
CA ARG A 68 2.88 7.54 -13.49
C ARG A 68 2.95 7.80 -11.99
N LEU A 69 1.87 8.34 -11.41
CA LEU A 69 1.78 8.53 -9.96
C LEU A 69 1.86 7.20 -9.22
N LEU A 70 1.17 6.17 -9.73
CA LEU A 70 1.21 4.83 -9.16
C LEU A 70 2.61 4.22 -9.24
N ALA A 71 3.31 4.36 -10.38
CA ALA A 71 4.69 3.90 -10.53
C ALA A 71 5.64 4.65 -9.59
N PHE A 72 5.46 5.95 -9.42
CA PHE A 72 6.25 6.75 -8.48
C PHE A 72 6.01 6.32 -7.03
N ALA A 73 4.76 6.04 -6.64
CA ALA A 73 4.46 5.51 -5.31
C ALA A 73 5.12 4.14 -5.07
N VAL A 74 5.04 3.22 -6.04
CA VAL A 74 5.72 1.91 -5.96
C VAL A 74 7.23 2.07 -5.85
N LEU A 75 7.83 3.04 -6.56
CA LEU A 75 9.26 3.32 -6.44
C LEU A 75 9.62 3.80 -5.04
N LEU A 76 8.87 4.73 -4.46
CA LEU A 76 9.08 5.20 -3.08
C LEU A 76 8.95 4.06 -2.08
N TYR A 77 7.92 3.22 -2.22
CA TYR A 77 7.72 2.06 -1.36
C TYR A 77 8.86 1.05 -1.50
N PHE A 78 9.34 0.80 -2.72
CA PHE A 78 10.50 -0.06 -2.96
C PHE A 78 11.76 0.51 -2.30
N LEU A 79 12.03 1.81 -2.47
CA LEU A 79 13.18 2.48 -1.84
C LEU A 79 13.10 2.42 -0.31
N ALA A 80 11.93 2.59 0.29
CA ALA A 80 11.73 2.44 1.72
C ALA A 80 12.12 1.03 2.23
N ASN A 81 11.73 -0.01 1.49
CA ASN A 81 12.08 -1.39 1.85
C ASN A 81 13.59 -1.66 1.64
N VAL A 82 14.20 -1.05 0.63
CA VAL A 82 15.67 -1.10 0.45
C VAL A 82 16.37 -0.42 1.63
N THR A 83 15.94 0.77 2.03
CA THR A 83 16.56 1.48 3.17
C THR A 83 16.38 0.72 4.47
N LEU A 84 15.22 0.07 4.67
CA LEU A 84 14.99 -0.78 5.85
C LEU A 84 16.01 -1.91 5.95
N ILE A 85 16.26 -2.64 4.86
CA ILE A 85 17.23 -3.73 4.82
C ILE A 85 18.64 -3.23 5.10
N PHE A 86 19.04 -2.11 4.47
CA PHE A 86 20.35 -1.53 4.72
C PHE A 86 20.54 -1.10 6.18
N LEU A 87 19.50 -0.58 6.82
CA LEU A 87 19.56 -0.18 8.23
C LEU A 87 19.61 -1.39 9.16
N TYR A 88 18.79 -2.42 8.88
CA TYR A 88 18.72 -3.63 9.69
C TYR A 88 20.05 -4.40 9.71
N PHE A 89 20.72 -4.54 8.56
CA PHE A 89 22.02 -5.23 8.47
C PHE A 89 23.24 -4.32 8.70
N GLY A 90 23.04 -3.00 8.78
CA GLY A 90 24.12 -2.00 8.79
C GLY A 90 24.40 -1.33 10.13
N GLU A 91 23.83 -1.83 11.24
CA GLU A 91 23.89 -1.21 12.58
C GLU A 91 23.44 0.27 12.58
N GLY A 92 22.53 0.64 11.68
CA GLY A 92 22.03 2.01 11.57
C GLY A 92 21.06 2.35 12.70
N SER A 93 21.20 3.55 13.29
CA SER A 93 20.21 4.06 14.26
C SER A 93 18.82 4.28 13.62
N TYR A 94 17.79 4.24 14.47
CA TYR A 94 16.34 4.32 14.22
C TYR A 94 15.88 4.77 12.80
N PRO A 95 14.99 4.02 12.13
CA PRO A 95 14.75 4.14 10.68
C PRO A 95 13.80 5.29 10.29
N HIS A 96 14.08 6.52 10.73
CA HIS A 96 13.27 7.71 10.42
C HIS A 96 13.09 7.92 8.91
N LEU A 97 14.13 7.66 8.10
CA LEU A 97 14.07 7.81 6.65
C LEU A 97 13.13 6.76 6.01
N THR A 98 13.16 5.51 6.49
CA THR A 98 12.27 4.45 6.00
C THR A 98 10.81 4.81 6.26
N HIS A 99 10.48 5.26 7.47
CA HIS A 99 9.12 5.69 7.81
C HIS A 99 8.67 6.86 6.92
N LEU A 100 9.53 7.85 6.69
CA LEU A 100 9.23 8.98 5.81
C LEU A 100 8.94 8.53 4.37
N LEU A 101 9.74 7.60 3.84
CA LEU A 101 9.55 7.06 2.48
C LEU A 101 8.28 6.21 2.37
N TRP A 102 7.97 5.38 3.36
CA TRP A 102 6.72 4.62 3.39
C TRP A 102 5.50 5.54 3.45
N LEU A 103 5.48 6.49 4.37
CA LEU A 103 4.36 7.41 4.55
C LEU A 103 4.19 8.31 3.31
N GLY A 104 5.29 8.75 2.71
CA GLY A 104 5.31 9.42 1.42
C GLY A 104 4.72 8.56 0.30
N SER A 105 5.07 7.27 0.24
CA SER A 105 4.49 6.34 -0.74
C SER A 105 2.98 6.19 -0.57
N TYR A 106 2.48 6.15 0.67
CA TYR A 106 1.05 6.00 0.99
C TYR A 106 0.28 7.25 0.57
N ALA A 107 0.84 8.44 0.83
CA ALA A 107 0.29 9.70 0.36
C ALA A 107 0.19 9.75 -1.18
N VAL A 108 1.23 9.30 -1.90
CA VAL A 108 1.20 9.26 -3.37
C VAL A 108 0.23 8.18 -3.88
N PHE A 109 0.12 7.02 -3.22
CA PHE A 109 -0.89 6.00 -3.55
C PHE A 109 -2.30 6.58 -3.44
N ALA A 110 -2.62 7.20 -2.31
CA ALA A 110 -3.90 7.88 -2.10
C ALA A 110 -4.14 8.96 -3.16
N TRP A 111 -3.15 9.81 -3.44
CA TRP A 111 -3.25 10.85 -4.46
C TRP A 111 -3.52 10.28 -5.85
N SER A 112 -2.86 9.18 -6.23
CA SER A 112 -3.06 8.50 -7.51
C SER A 112 -4.51 8.02 -7.65
N LEU A 113 -5.06 7.40 -6.60
CA LEU A 113 -6.43 6.90 -6.58
C LEU A 113 -7.43 8.05 -6.58
N MET A 114 -7.22 9.11 -5.79
CA MET A 114 -8.05 10.31 -5.82
C MET A 114 -8.08 10.93 -7.22
N TYR A 115 -6.94 11.03 -7.90
CA TYR A 115 -6.87 11.53 -9.26
C TYR A 115 -7.70 10.67 -10.22
N GLN A 116 -7.52 9.35 -10.17
CA GLN A 116 -8.28 8.42 -11.00
C GLN A 116 -9.79 8.50 -10.72
N LEU A 117 -10.16 8.70 -9.46
CA LEU A 117 -11.54 8.77 -9.03
C LEU A 117 -12.24 10.07 -9.46
N ARG A 118 -11.53 11.21 -9.45
CA ARG A 118 -12.00 12.47 -10.04
C ARG A 118 -12.26 12.35 -11.54
N LEU A 119 -11.47 11.56 -12.25
CA LEU A 119 -11.70 11.32 -13.68
C LEU A 119 -12.94 10.46 -13.95
N LEU A 120 -13.27 9.55 -13.03
CA LEU A 120 -14.43 8.67 -13.13
C LEU A 120 -15.73 9.34 -12.65
N ASN A 121 -15.65 10.20 -11.64
CA ASN A 121 -16.81 10.87 -11.05
C ASN A 121 -16.90 12.34 -11.50
N LYS A 122 -17.80 12.62 -12.45
CA LYS A 122 -18.02 13.98 -12.97
C LYS A 122 -18.71 14.91 -11.97
N THR A 123 -19.30 14.38 -10.89
CA THR A 123 -20.03 15.18 -9.87
C THR A 123 -19.14 15.37 -8.64
N ASN A 124 -18.39 16.48 -8.63
CA ASN A 124 -17.16 16.60 -7.86
C ASN A 124 -17.35 16.91 -6.35
N ARG A 125 -18.46 17.52 -5.91
CA ARG A 125 -18.57 18.07 -4.54
C ARG A 125 -18.99 17.07 -3.46
N THR A 126 -20.03 16.28 -3.68
CA THR A 126 -20.52 15.30 -2.70
C THR A 126 -19.46 14.22 -2.40
N TYR A 127 -18.58 13.98 -3.36
CA TYR A 127 -17.55 12.96 -3.27
C TYR A 127 -16.45 13.29 -2.22
N PHE A 128 -15.90 14.51 -2.24
CA PHE A 128 -14.91 14.91 -1.23
C PHE A 128 -15.50 14.92 0.18
N PHE A 129 -16.76 15.36 0.28
CA PHE A 129 -17.47 15.35 1.56
C PHE A 129 -17.57 13.93 2.13
N ASN A 130 -17.90 12.94 1.30
CA ASN A 130 -17.94 11.53 1.72
C ASN A 130 -16.57 10.99 2.13
N ILE A 131 -15.49 11.35 1.42
CA ILE A 131 -14.13 10.98 1.86
C ILE A 131 -13.85 11.56 3.24
N ILE A 132 -14.14 12.84 3.47
CA ILE A 132 -13.86 13.51 4.75
C ILE A 132 -14.62 12.83 5.88
N ILE A 133 -15.92 12.55 5.70
CA ILE A 133 -16.72 11.82 6.70
C ILE A 133 -16.11 10.44 6.97
N PHE A 134 -15.79 9.68 5.93
CA PHE A 134 -15.18 8.37 6.08
C PHE A 134 -13.86 8.47 6.86
N MET A 135 -13.02 9.46 6.56
CA MET A 135 -11.73 9.65 7.24
C MET A 135 -11.88 10.04 8.70
N VAL A 136 -12.89 10.85 9.05
CA VAL A 136 -13.19 11.17 10.46
C VAL A 136 -13.57 9.90 11.23
N VAL A 137 -14.45 9.07 10.65
CA VAL A 137 -14.86 7.79 11.27
C VAL A 137 -13.68 6.81 11.36
N ALA A 138 -12.93 6.63 10.28
CA ALA A 138 -11.75 5.76 10.21
C ALA A 138 -10.69 6.16 11.24
N THR A 139 -10.43 7.45 11.39
CA THR A 139 -9.48 7.98 12.39
C THR A 139 -10.00 7.72 13.80
N SER A 140 -11.28 7.99 14.08
CA SER A 140 -11.87 7.74 15.39
C SER A 140 -11.81 6.27 15.79
N LEU A 141 -12.14 5.35 14.86
CA LEU A 141 -12.04 3.92 15.08
C LEU A 141 -10.58 3.47 15.29
N SER A 142 -9.65 4.00 14.49
CA SER A 142 -8.23 3.68 14.62
C SER A 142 -7.67 4.12 15.98
N ILE A 143 -8.03 5.32 16.44
CA ILE A 143 -7.64 5.80 17.77
C ILE A 143 -8.18 4.86 18.85
N HIS A 144 -9.48 4.55 18.83
CA HIS A 144 -10.10 3.78 19.91
C HIS A 144 -9.72 2.29 19.94
N PHE A 145 -9.58 1.65 18.77
CA PHE A 145 -9.40 0.20 18.70
C PHE A 145 -7.98 -0.23 18.38
N LEU A 146 -7.17 0.61 17.72
CA LEU A 146 -5.81 0.25 17.32
C LEU A 146 -4.77 0.97 18.17
N VAL A 147 -4.91 2.28 18.39
CA VAL A 147 -3.89 3.07 19.09
C VAL A 147 -4.05 3.03 20.60
N ALA A 148 -5.27 3.22 21.13
CA ALA A 148 -5.50 3.26 22.57
C ALA A 148 -5.00 2.02 23.34
N PRO A 149 -5.13 0.78 22.82
CA PRO A 149 -4.55 -0.41 23.48
C PRO A 149 -3.02 -0.46 23.47
N LEU A 150 -2.35 0.25 22.56
CA LEU A 150 -0.90 0.27 22.39
C LEU A 150 -0.23 1.41 23.17
N LEU A 151 -1.01 2.33 23.74
CA LEU A 151 -0.51 3.45 24.53
C LEU A 151 -0.36 3.04 26.00
N SER A 152 0.71 2.32 26.33
CA SER A 152 1.07 2.06 27.73
C SER A 152 2.08 3.05 28.31
N GLU A 153 2.91 3.72 27.50
CA GLU A 153 3.78 4.86 27.88
C GLU A 153 4.66 5.16 26.65
N ASP A 154 4.43 6.23 25.87
CA ASP A 154 5.49 7.03 25.19
C ASP A 154 5.03 8.03 24.09
N SER A 155 5.96 8.96 23.81
CA SER A 155 5.98 10.14 22.92
C SER A 155 4.87 10.34 21.87
N LEU A 156 4.35 11.58 21.80
CA LEU A 156 3.39 12.04 20.78
C LEU A 156 3.80 11.71 19.33
N GLY A 157 5.10 11.66 19.03
CA GLY A 157 5.61 11.34 17.70
C GLY A 157 5.33 9.89 17.29
N LEU A 158 5.59 8.93 18.18
CA LEU A 158 5.27 7.51 17.98
C LEU A 158 3.77 7.31 17.83
N MET A 159 2.97 7.97 18.68
CA MET A 159 1.50 7.91 18.57
C MET A 159 1.00 8.39 17.20
N LEU A 160 1.49 9.52 16.70
CA LEU A 160 1.11 10.04 15.39
C LEU A 160 1.53 9.08 14.26
N LEU A 161 2.71 8.48 14.37
CA LEU A 161 3.22 7.52 13.40
C LEU A 161 2.38 6.24 13.38
N THR A 162 2.11 5.66 14.54
CA THR A 162 1.28 4.45 14.70
C THR A 162 -0.15 4.69 14.25
N LEU A 163 -0.69 5.90 14.40
CA LEU A 163 -2.01 6.26 13.87
C LEU A 163 -2.00 6.48 12.34
N ALA A 164 -0.91 7.01 11.78
CA ALA A 164 -0.86 7.38 10.37
C ALA A 164 -0.97 6.17 9.44
N TYR A 165 -0.38 5.03 9.80
CA TYR A 165 -0.42 3.82 8.96
C TYR A 165 -1.85 3.27 8.79
N PRO A 166 -2.61 2.94 9.85
CA PRO A 166 -3.99 2.44 9.70
C PRO A 166 -4.92 3.44 9.01
N VAL A 167 -4.76 4.74 9.29
CA VAL A 167 -5.57 5.78 8.66
C VAL A 167 -5.30 5.87 7.17
N ALA A 168 -4.02 5.82 6.77
CA ALA A 168 -3.63 5.81 5.37
C ALA A 168 -4.09 4.54 4.64
N ASP A 169 -4.00 3.38 5.28
CA ASP A 169 -4.49 2.11 4.73
C ASP A 169 -5.99 2.15 4.46
N LEU A 170 -6.78 2.59 5.45
CA LEU A 170 -8.23 2.74 5.29
C LEU A 170 -8.58 3.71 4.18
N LEU A 171 -7.86 4.83 4.06
CA LEU A 171 -8.03 5.78 2.96
C LEU A 171 -7.75 5.11 1.61
N ILE A 172 -6.65 4.38 1.47
CA ILE A 172 -6.24 3.73 0.22
C ILE A 172 -7.28 2.68 -0.19
N VAL A 173 -7.72 1.80 0.72
CA VAL A 173 -8.75 0.80 0.41
C VAL A 173 -10.08 1.45 0.05
N PHE A 174 -10.51 2.47 0.80
CA PHE A 174 -11.74 3.19 0.49
C PHE A 174 -11.69 3.78 -0.91
N LEU A 175 -10.61 4.48 -1.26
CA LEU A 175 -10.42 5.04 -2.59
C LEU A 175 -10.35 3.96 -3.67
N ALA A 176 -9.63 2.86 -3.43
CA ALA A 176 -9.45 1.77 -4.37
C ALA A 176 -10.77 1.04 -4.69
N ILE A 177 -11.61 0.81 -3.68
CA ILE A 177 -12.95 0.23 -3.85
C ILE A 177 -13.83 1.18 -4.67
N ASN A 178 -13.84 2.47 -4.35
CA ASN A 178 -14.62 3.46 -5.09
C ASN A 178 -14.18 3.60 -6.55
N VAL A 179 -12.86 3.60 -6.81
CA VAL A 179 -12.28 3.58 -8.16
C VAL A 179 -12.77 2.34 -8.92
N PHE A 180 -12.72 1.16 -8.30
CA PHE A 180 -13.19 -0.06 -8.93
C PHE A 180 -14.70 0.01 -9.23
N TYR A 181 -15.52 0.42 -8.27
CA TYR A 181 -16.97 0.51 -8.40
C TYR A 181 -17.38 1.45 -9.54
N LEU A 182 -16.80 2.65 -9.58
CA LEU A 182 -17.09 3.65 -10.63
C LEU A 182 -16.44 3.34 -11.98
N SER A 183 -15.50 2.39 -12.03
CA SER A 183 -14.89 1.95 -13.28
C SER A 183 -15.72 0.93 -14.07
N ARG A 184 -16.93 0.59 -13.61
CA ARG A 184 -17.78 -0.49 -14.16
C ARG A 184 -17.92 -0.46 -15.68
N ASP A 185 -18.07 0.73 -16.25
CA ASP A 185 -18.31 0.95 -17.68
C ASP A 185 -17.06 1.38 -18.46
N THR A 186 -15.89 1.32 -17.81
CA THR A 186 -14.62 1.72 -18.44
C THR A 186 -13.86 0.52 -19.01
N PRO A 187 -13.14 0.68 -20.14
CA PRO A 187 -12.28 -0.37 -20.69
C PRO A 187 -11.09 -0.71 -19.76
N LYS A 188 -10.83 0.14 -18.76
CA LYS A 188 -9.77 -0.03 -17.75
C LYS A 188 -10.22 -0.84 -16.52
N ARG A 189 -11.48 -1.24 -16.40
CA ARG A 189 -12.04 -1.94 -15.22
C ARG A 189 -11.19 -3.10 -14.71
N GLN A 190 -10.72 -3.97 -15.61
CA GLN A 190 -9.90 -5.12 -15.21
C GLN A 190 -8.55 -4.72 -14.62
N MET A 191 -7.91 -3.66 -15.14
CA MET A 191 -6.67 -3.15 -14.58
C MET A 191 -6.92 -2.57 -13.19
N LEU A 192 -8.00 -1.79 -13.04
CA LEU A 192 -8.35 -1.18 -11.76
C LEU A 192 -8.74 -2.23 -10.71
N LEU A 193 -9.39 -3.33 -11.11
CA LEU A 193 -9.62 -4.49 -10.24
C LEU A 193 -8.31 -5.07 -9.68
N LEU A 194 -7.28 -5.23 -10.52
CA LEU A 194 -5.97 -5.73 -10.08
C LEU A 194 -5.30 -4.78 -9.09
N VAL A 195 -5.39 -3.47 -9.35
CA VAL A 195 -4.89 -2.44 -8.43
C VAL A 195 -5.61 -2.50 -7.09
N THR A 196 -6.94 -2.62 -7.10
CA THR A 196 -7.75 -2.73 -5.88
C THR A 196 -7.43 -4.00 -5.09
N ILE A 197 -7.31 -5.15 -5.76
CA ILE A 197 -6.90 -6.40 -5.11
C ILE A 197 -5.49 -6.26 -4.52
N GLY A 198 -4.56 -5.64 -5.26
CA GLY A 198 -3.21 -5.38 -4.78
C GLY A 198 -3.18 -4.56 -3.49
N PHE A 199 -3.94 -3.47 -3.43
CA PHE A 199 -4.04 -2.66 -2.21
C PHE A 199 -4.71 -3.40 -1.04
N ILE A 200 -5.76 -4.18 -1.30
CA ILE A 200 -6.39 -5.01 -0.24
C ILE A 200 -5.37 -6.01 0.33
N VAL A 201 -4.62 -6.69 -0.54
CA VAL A 201 -3.58 -7.63 -0.13
C VAL A 201 -2.48 -6.91 0.65
N GLN A 202 -2.04 -5.74 0.20
CA GLN A 202 -1.04 -4.92 0.88
C GLN A 202 -1.49 -4.57 2.30
N ILE A 203 -2.74 -4.13 2.48
CA ILE A 203 -3.24 -3.71 3.80
C ILE A 203 -3.45 -4.88 4.74
N ILE A 204 -3.87 -6.04 4.23
CA ILE A 204 -3.90 -7.28 5.03
C ILE A 204 -2.49 -7.65 5.49
N ALA A 205 -1.50 -7.57 4.59
CA ALA A 205 -0.10 -7.77 4.94
C ALA A 205 0.35 -6.77 6.01
N ASP A 206 0.19 -5.46 5.79
CA ASP A 206 0.61 -4.42 6.73
C ASP A 206 -0.05 -4.60 8.11
N SER A 207 -1.33 -4.96 8.17
CA SER A 207 -2.05 -5.22 9.43
C SER A 207 -1.53 -6.46 10.18
N MET A 208 -1.06 -7.48 9.45
CA MET A 208 -0.45 -8.67 10.05
C MET A 208 0.99 -8.41 10.54
N TYR A 209 1.69 -7.44 9.94
CA TYR A 209 3.11 -7.17 10.22
C TYR A 209 3.36 -5.94 11.10
N ALA A 210 2.37 -5.06 11.28
CA ALA A 210 2.51 -3.87 12.14
C ALA A 210 3.00 -4.20 13.58
N PRO A 211 2.50 -5.27 14.25
CA PRO A 211 3.00 -5.64 15.59
C PRO A 211 4.47 -6.10 15.59
N LEU A 212 4.94 -6.62 14.45
CA LEU A 212 6.28 -7.19 14.31
C LEU A 212 7.39 -6.13 14.23
N LEU A 213 7.02 -4.91 13.81
CA LEU A 213 7.92 -3.76 13.75
C LEU A 213 7.84 -2.88 15.01
N SER A 214 6.87 -3.10 15.89
CA SER A 214 6.75 -2.38 17.17
C SER A 214 7.46 -3.09 18.32
N ASP A 215 7.71 -4.38 18.21
CA ASP A 215 8.32 -5.22 19.26
C ASP A 215 9.86 -5.31 19.16
N GLY A 216 10.49 -4.67 18.17
CA GLY A 216 11.94 -4.57 17.99
C GLY A 216 12.44 -3.13 17.99
#